data_AF-A0A355RKC2-F1
#
_entry.id   AF-A0A355RKC2-F1
#
_cell.length_a   1.000
_cell.length_b   1.000
_cell.length_c   1.000
_cell.angle_alpha   90.00
_cell.angle_beta   90.00
_cell.angle_gamma   90.00
#
_symmetry.space_group_name_H-M   'P 1'
#
loop_
_entity.id
_entity.type
_entity.pdbx_description
1 polymer ?
#
loop_
_entity_poly.entity_id
_entity_poly.type
_entity_poly.pdbx_seq_one_letter_code
_entity_poly.pdbx_strand_id
1 'polypeptide(L)' 'MVKRLVVILGDQLSHNLAALKQADKANDLIVMAEVSDETGYVPHHPKKIVLILSAMRKFAAQLRQEGW' A
#
# COMPACT_ATOMS: atom_id res chain seq x y z
N MET A 1 -15.73 -14.39 -2.93
CA MET A 1 -15.02 -14.65 -1.64
C MET A 1 -13.57 -14.28 -1.87
N VAL A 2 -12.97 -13.48 -0.97
CA VAL A 2 -11.55 -13.11 -1.11
C VAL A 2 -10.68 -14.34 -0.85
N LYS A 3 -9.74 -14.63 -1.77
CA LYS A 3 -8.83 -15.79 -1.70
C LYS A 3 -7.48 -15.44 -1.12
N ARG A 4 -6.93 -14.26 -1.43
CA ARG A 4 -5.64 -13.80 -0.91
C ARG A 4 -5.69 -12.33 -0.52
N LEU A 5 -4.89 -12.00 0.50
CA LEU A 5 -4.58 -10.62 0.86
C LEU A 5 -3.21 -10.27 0.27
N VAL A 6 -3.16 -9.22 -0.54
CA VAL A 6 -1.96 -8.73 -1.19
C VAL A 6 -1.50 -7.49 -0.44
N VAL A 7 -0.56 -7.67 0.47
CA VAL A 7 -0.05 -6.58 1.30
C VAL A 7 0.94 -5.74 0.49
N ILE A 8 0.76 -4.41 0.51
CA ILE A 8 1.68 -3.44 -0.09
C ILE A 8 2.16 -2.48 1.01
N LEU A 9 3.48 -2.43 1.22
CA LEU A 9 4.11 -1.57 2.22
C LEU A 9 4.35 -0.15 1.68
N GLY A 10 4.64 0.78 2.60
CA GLY A 10 4.81 2.21 2.27
C GLY A 10 5.99 2.53 1.34
N ASP A 11 6.93 1.61 1.17
CA ASP A 11 8.08 1.70 0.27
C ASP A 11 7.89 0.91 -1.05
N GLN A 12 6.77 0.22 -1.22
CA GLN A 12 6.48 -0.66 -2.36
C GLN A 12 5.52 -0.05 -3.39
N LEU A 13 5.35 1.28 -3.38
CA LEU A 13 4.35 2.01 -4.17
C LEU A 13 4.71 2.08 -5.67
N SER A 14 4.54 0.96 -6.37
CA SER A 14 4.85 0.82 -7.79
C SER A 14 3.81 -0.02 -8.50
N HIS A 15 3.29 0.46 -9.64
CA HIS A 15 2.38 -0.30 -10.50
C HIS A 15 3.03 -1.58 -11.08
N ASN A 16 4.37 -1.64 -11.07
CA ASN A 16 5.13 -2.78 -11.56
C ASN A 16 5.51 -3.80 -10.47
N LEU A 17 5.00 -3.63 -9.24
CA LEU A 17 5.28 -4.51 -8.11
C LEU A 17 4.92 -5.96 -8.44
N ALA A 18 5.82 -6.90 -8.12
CA ALA A 18 5.63 -8.32 -8.41
C ALA A 18 4.33 -8.88 -7.79
N ALA A 19 3.97 -8.43 -6.59
CA ALA A 19 2.75 -8.82 -5.89
C ALA A 19 1.49 -8.41 -6.67
N LEU A 20 1.45 -7.19 -7.23
CA LEU A 20 0.34 -6.73 -8.07
C LEU A 20 0.25 -7.50 -9.39
N LYS A 21 1.39 -7.82 -10.01
CA LYS A 21 1.43 -8.59 -11.27
C LYS A 21 0.91 -10.02 -11.13
N GLN A 22 1.04 -10.61 -9.94
CA GLN A 22 0.61 -11.98 -9.65
C GLN A 22 -0.78 -12.05 -8.98
N ALA A 23 -1.37 -10.89 -8.68
CA ALA A 23 -2.67 -10.79 -8.03
C ALA A 23 -3.83 -10.88 -9.05
N ASP A 24 -4.93 -11.46 -8.60
CA ASP A 24 -6.17 -11.63 -9.36
C ASP A 24 -7.22 -10.63 -8.86
N LYS A 25 -7.53 -9.62 -9.68
CA LYS A 25 -8.52 -8.58 -9.36
C LYS A 25 -9.90 -9.11 -8.99
N ALA A 26 -10.30 -10.29 -9.46
CA ALA A 26 -11.62 -10.83 -9.17
C ALA A 26 -11.70 -11.50 -7.79
N ASN A 27 -10.57 -11.91 -7.23
CA ASN A 27 -10.54 -12.78 -6.05
C ASN A 27 -9.61 -12.30 -4.94
N ASP A 28 -8.69 -11.38 -5.21
CA ASP A 28 -7.73 -10.91 -4.23
C ASP A 28 -8.07 -9.50 -3.75
N LEU A 29 -7.59 -9.18 -2.55
CA LEU A 29 -7.79 -7.88 -1.94
C LEU A 29 -6.44 -7.25 -1.62
N ILE A 30 -6.20 -6.04 -2.11
CA ILE A 30 -5.01 -5.27 -1.73
C ILE A 30 -5.20 -4.68 -0.34
N VAL A 31 -4.18 -4.82 0.50
CA VAL A 31 -4.15 -4.31 1.86
C VAL A 31 -2.98 -3.36 2.01
N MET A 32 -3.28 -2.13 2.43
CA MET A 32 -2.31 -1.12 2.83
C MET A 32 -2.78 -0.57 4.19
N ALA A 33 -1.85 -0.33 5.11
CA ALA A 33 -2.20 0.14 6.45
C ALA A 33 -1.24 1.24 6.93
N GLU A 34 -1.80 2.31 7.49
CA GLU A 34 -1.04 3.31 8.25
C GLU A 34 -1.06 2.87 9.71
N VAL A 35 0.07 2.38 10.24
CA VAL A 35 0.14 1.81 11.60
C VAL A 35 1.10 2.62 12.48
N SER A 36 0.74 2.78 13.76
CA SER A 36 1.54 3.54 14.73
C SER A 36 2.97 3.01 14.85
N ASP A 37 3.12 1.68 14.88
CA ASP A 37 4.40 1.00 15.11
C ASP A 37 5.42 1.36 14.03
N GLU A 38 4.99 1.47 12.76
CA GLU A 38 5.83 1.88 11.62
C GLU A 38 6.20 3.37 11.63
N THR A 39 5.43 4.20 12.34
CA THR A 39 5.76 5.62 12.51
C THR A 39 6.51 5.91 13.81
N GLY A 40 6.55 4.95 14.75
CA GLY A 40 6.99 5.14 16.12
C GLY A 40 8.23 4.36 16.53
N TYR A 41 8.70 3.38 15.75
CA TYR A 41 9.84 2.53 16.13
C TYR A 41 11.18 3.29 16.24
N VAL A 42 11.30 4.43 15.53
CA VAL A 42 12.37 5.42 15.69
C VAL A 42 11.78 6.83 15.51
N PRO A 43 12.46 7.90 15.98
CA PRO A 43 12.00 9.27 15.76
C PRO A 43 12.20 9.68 14.29
N HIS A 44 11.29 9.25 13.41
CA HIS A 44 11.30 9.64 12.02
C HIS A 44 11.08 11.15 11.88
N HIS A 45 11.79 11.74 10.92
CA HIS A 45 11.55 13.14 10.57
C HIS A 45 10.09 13.31 10.10
N PRO A 46 9.33 14.33 10.58
CA PRO A 46 7.91 14.50 10.23
C PRO A 46 7.64 14.51 8.72
N LYS A 47 8.51 15.16 7.93
CA LYS A 47 8.41 15.13 6.46
C LYS A 47 8.52 13.73 5.84
N LYS A 48 9.26 12.79 6.44
CA LYS A 48 9.34 11.40 5.99
C LYS A 48 7.99 10.70 6.18
N ILE A 49 7.36 10.88 7.35
CA ILE A 49 6.04 10.33 7.64
C ILE A 49 5.01 10.89 6.64
N VAL A 50 4.97 12.22 6.46
CA VAL A 50 4.07 12.87 5.51
C VAL A 50 4.30 12.36 4.08
N LEU A 51 5.55 12.24 3.65
CA LEU A 51 5.90 11.72 2.33
C LEU A 51 5.30 10.33 2.11
N ILE A 52 5.57 9.38 3.02
CA ILE A 52 5.14 8.00 2.88
C ILE A 52 3.62 7.88 2.96
N LEU A 53 2.98 8.43 3.99
CA LEU A 53 1.52 8.29 4.16
C LEU A 53 0.74 8.99 3.04
N SER A 54 1.18 10.17 2.60
CA SER A 54 0.51 10.85 1.48
C SER A 54 0.68 10.11 0.14
N ALA A 55 1.86 9.51 -0.09
CA ALA A 55 2.09 8.67 -1.26
C ALA A 55 1.23 7.40 -1.21
N MET A 56 1.14 6.73 -0.05
CA MET A 56 0.30 5.55 0.15
C MET A 56 -1.18 5.84 -0.16
N ARG A 57 -1.73 6.94 0.35
CA ARG A 57 -3.12 7.35 0.10
C ARG A 57 -3.38 7.59 -1.40
N LYS A 58 -2.46 8.26 -2.08
CA LYS A 58 -2.57 8.52 -3.53
C LYS A 58 -2.46 7.23 -4.34
N PHE A 59 -1.53 6.35 -3.99
CA PHE A 59 -1.38 5.06 -4.65
C PHE A 59 -2.62 4.17 -4.47
N ALA A 60 -3.17 4.10 -3.26
CA ALA A 60 -4.43 3.39 -3.01
C ALA A 60 -5.60 3.95 -3.82
N ALA A 61 -5.67 5.27 -4.02
CA ALA A 61 -6.68 5.89 -4.88
C ALA A 61 -6.49 5.53 -6.36
N GLN A 62 -5.25 5.51 -6.85
CA GLN A 62 -4.92 5.09 -8.22
C GLN A 62 -5.30 3.62 -8.45
N LEU A 63 -4.97 2.72 -7.53
CA LEU A 63 -5.33 1.30 -7.65
C LEU A 63 -6.86 1.11 -7.71
N ARG A 64 -7.63 1.82 -6.89
CA ARG A 64 -9.11 1.80 -6.97
C ARG A 64 -9.62 2.30 -8.33
N GLN A 65 -9.00 3.34 -8.90
CA GLN A 65 -9.34 3.83 -10.24
C GLN A 65 -9.03 2.80 -11.34
N GLU A 66 -8.01 1.97 -11.13
CA GLU A 66 -7.65 0.86 -12.02
C GLU A 66 -8.52 -0.40 -11.82
N GLY A 67 -9.49 -0.37 -10.91
CA GLY A 67 -10.42 -1.48 -10.66
C GLY A 67 -9.85 -2.57 -9.74
N TRP A 68 -8.91 -2.21 -8.86
CA TRP A 68 -8.54 -3.01 -7.69
C TRP A 68 -9.49 -2.79 -6.51
#